data_AF-A0A9D5QZT7-F1
#
_entry.id   AF-A0A9D5QZT7-F1
#
_cell.length_a   1.000
_cell.length_b   1.000
_cell.length_c   1.000
_cell.angle_alpha   90.00
_cell.angle_beta   90.00
_cell.angle_gamma   90.00
#
_symmetry.space_group_name_H-M   'P 1'
#
loop_
_entity.id
_entity.type
_entity.pdbx_description
1 polymer ?
#
loop_
_entity_poly.entity_id
_entity_poly.type
_entity_poly.pdbx_seq_one_letter_code
_entity_poly.pdbx_strand_id
1 'polypeptide(L)'
;MKKTLILYLFLIIMTACSNQQSQSKQEIKEYYDLSTATPGVLTDVFSDVELTPLLFEGDYYPSQVYTLHNHDSLIMVQDNSENIFVFDSTGHYISSSKQVWGQGPGEYSIYMGYSFNPYTGLIQILTPDKMMCYTPNFNYIEEHKLPSHLDPTGKESLLFTSIYDVSDHIHLLTTLSSSTIKDAYVSYDSNTENLGDTLSFSHYIIALGNRQYKNFFNLSNGEYFSKPGFVGEYIFSFNPEKLELTPSIKFNMGHESVTREEFLANSDEKDYYAFYNYLDDSGRTIVTGAHPTKDRIFFSTTNGRRLNSVKFMVANRRTGEIKKFNFWDDDELFFPRLNDFDDEYLYSGVTKYELLKSPELLLGKEINLDSLLTDIDDDTIIMLKYKIK
;
A
#
# COMPACT_ATOMS: atom_id res chain seq x y z
N MET A 1 62.85 1.19 19.25
CA MET A 1 61.68 2.07 19.04
C MET A 1 60.95 1.82 17.71
N LYS A 2 61.61 1.75 16.55
CA LYS A 2 60.92 1.48 15.26
C LYS A 2 60.27 0.09 15.15
N LYS A 3 60.86 -0.97 15.72
CA LYS A 3 60.28 -2.34 15.70
C LYS A 3 59.06 -2.50 16.62
N THR A 4 59.01 -1.74 17.72
CA THR A 4 57.87 -1.75 18.66
C THR A 4 56.67 -0.99 18.10
N LEU A 5 56.91 0.08 17.33
CA LEU A 5 55.84 0.87 16.68
C LEU A 5 55.12 0.09 15.57
N ILE A 6 55.85 -0.76 14.82
CA ILE A 6 55.28 -1.62 13.77
C ILE A 6 54.37 -2.69 14.38
N LEU A 7 54.71 -3.20 15.57
CA LEU A 7 53.92 -4.22 16.26
C LEU A 7 52.57 -3.67 16.76
N TYR A 8 52.55 -2.41 17.24
CA TYR A 8 51.31 -1.74 17.62
C TYR A 8 50.44 -1.36 16.40
N LEU A 9 51.06 -0.98 15.28
CA LEU A 9 50.32 -0.68 14.05
C LEU A 9 49.63 -1.95 13.50
N PHE A 10 50.28 -3.12 13.59
CA PHE A 10 49.68 -4.40 13.18
C PHE A 10 48.55 -4.88 14.09
N LEU A 11 48.60 -4.57 15.40
CA LEU A 11 47.56 -4.93 16.36
C LEU A 11 46.28 -4.09 16.19
N ILE A 12 46.40 -2.84 15.73
CA ILE A 12 45.27 -1.94 15.46
C ILE A 12 44.55 -2.34 14.16
N ILE A 13 45.27 -2.84 13.15
CA ILE A 13 44.65 -3.28 11.89
C ILE A 13 43.84 -4.57 12.08
N MET A 14 44.23 -5.45 13.02
CA MET A 14 43.50 -6.69 13.33
C MET A 14 42.27 -6.47 14.23
N THR A 15 42.13 -5.31 14.88
CA THR A 15 40.94 -4.95 15.68
C THR A 15 39.98 -4.02 14.94
N ALA A 16 40.44 -3.33 13.89
CA ALA A 16 39.62 -2.51 13.00
C ALA A 16 38.72 -3.31 12.03
N CYS A 17 38.91 -4.64 11.94
CA CYS A 17 37.99 -5.56 11.27
C CYS A 17 37.26 -6.44 12.30
N SER A 18 36.38 -5.86 13.10
CA SER A 18 35.35 -6.65 13.81
C SER A 18 34.01 -5.92 14.03
N ASN A 19 33.78 -4.80 13.35
CA ASN A 19 32.45 -4.20 13.22
C ASN A 19 31.92 -4.32 11.77
N GLN A 20 32.28 -5.40 11.07
CA GLN A 20 31.29 -5.98 10.18
C GLN A 20 30.22 -6.54 11.11
N GLN A 21 29.22 -5.71 11.39
CA GLN A 21 27.90 -6.17 11.79
C GLN A 21 27.64 -7.36 10.89
N SER A 22 27.76 -8.56 11.45
CA SER A 22 27.46 -9.77 10.74
C SER A 22 26.04 -9.54 10.25
N GLN A 23 25.87 -9.32 8.95
CA GLN A 23 24.65 -9.71 8.29
C GLN A 23 24.59 -11.21 8.58
N SER A 24 24.00 -11.57 9.73
CA SER A 24 23.45 -12.90 9.93
C SER A 24 22.72 -13.15 8.62
N LYS A 25 23.09 -14.19 7.87
CA LYS A 25 22.36 -14.60 6.66
C LYS A 25 20.88 -14.53 7.02
N GLN A 26 20.22 -13.47 6.57
CA GLN A 26 18.87 -13.17 6.99
C GLN A 26 18.04 -14.21 6.25
N GLU A 27 17.53 -15.18 7.00
CA GLU A 27 16.87 -16.34 6.42
C GLU A 27 15.52 -15.88 5.86
N ILE A 28 15.45 -15.78 4.53
CA ILE A 28 14.19 -15.56 3.83
C ILE A 28 13.32 -16.79 4.07
N LYS A 29 12.17 -16.59 4.72
CA LYS A 29 11.28 -17.67 5.16
C LYS A 29 10.48 -18.28 4.01
N GLU A 30 10.07 -17.45 3.07
CA GLU A 30 9.22 -17.85 1.94
C GLU A 30 9.78 -17.31 0.61
N TYR A 31 9.68 -18.12 -0.43
CA TYR A 31 10.12 -17.76 -1.78
C TYR A 31 9.08 -18.18 -2.84
N TYR A 32 8.73 -17.25 -3.73
CA TYR A 32 7.75 -17.48 -4.80
C TYR A 32 8.33 -17.12 -6.17
N ASP A 33 8.47 -18.12 -7.05
CA ASP A 33 8.74 -17.90 -8.47
C ASP A 33 7.42 -17.74 -9.23
N LEU A 34 7.02 -16.48 -9.44
CA LEU A 34 5.76 -16.12 -10.07
C LEU A 34 5.69 -16.53 -11.55
N SER A 35 6.82 -16.89 -12.18
CA SER A 35 6.83 -17.42 -13.56
C SER A 35 6.19 -18.81 -13.67
N THR A 36 6.04 -19.52 -12.54
CA THR A 36 5.40 -20.84 -12.47
C THR A 36 3.86 -20.76 -12.47
N ALA A 37 3.29 -19.56 -12.49
CA ALA A 37 1.86 -19.35 -12.36
C ALA A 37 1.05 -20.01 -13.50
N THR A 38 0.00 -20.73 -13.12
CA THR A 38 -0.96 -21.34 -14.05
C THR A 38 -2.22 -20.49 -14.18
N PRO A 39 -2.96 -20.53 -15.30
CA PRO A 39 -4.25 -19.83 -15.40
C PRO A 39 -5.20 -20.25 -14.27
N GLY A 40 -5.86 -19.29 -13.64
CA GLY A 40 -6.87 -19.52 -12.61
C GLY A 40 -8.23 -18.95 -12.98
N VAL A 41 -9.25 -19.36 -12.22
CA VAL A 41 -10.61 -18.78 -12.23
C VAL A 41 -10.91 -18.16 -10.86
N LEU A 42 -11.82 -17.19 -10.77
CA LEU A 42 -12.08 -16.47 -9.51
C LEU A 42 -12.43 -17.41 -8.35
N THR A 43 -13.12 -18.51 -8.63
CA THR A 43 -13.45 -19.54 -7.63
C THR A 43 -12.24 -20.32 -7.11
N ASP A 44 -11.04 -20.21 -7.71
CA ASP A 44 -9.82 -20.78 -7.13
C ASP A 44 -9.35 -20.00 -5.89
N VAL A 45 -9.77 -18.73 -5.79
CA VAL A 45 -9.29 -17.75 -4.80
C VAL A 45 -10.41 -17.33 -3.85
N PHE A 46 -11.62 -17.17 -4.35
CA PHE A 46 -12.75 -16.65 -3.59
C PHE A 46 -13.86 -17.70 -3.43
N SER A 47 -14.46 -17.73 -2.26
CA SER A 47 -15.54 -18.66 -1.90
C SER A 47 -16.92 -18.03 -1.95
N ASP A 48 -16.99 -16.72 -1.74
CA ASP A 48 -18.24 -15.96 -1.72
C ASP A 48 -17.96 -14.48 -2.01
N VAL A 49 -19.00 -13.74 -2.37
CA VAL A 49 -18.98 -12.29 -2.56
C VAL A 49 -20.26 -11.66 -2.03
N GLU A 50 -20.11 -10.64 -1.19
CA GLU A 50 -21.19 -9.81 -0.66
C GLU A 50 -21.17 -8.44 -1.36
N LEU A 51 -22.33 -7.83 -1.56
CA LEU A 51 -22.48 -6.53 -2.21
C LEU A 51 -23.03 -5.52 -1.20
N THR A 52 -22.38 -4.38 -1.08
CA THR A 52 -22.83 -3.25 -0.27
C THR A 52 -22.87 -1.99 -1.15
N PRO A 53 -24.06 -1.52 -1.57
CA PRO A 53 -24.19 -0.24 -2.25
C PRO A 53 -23.81 0.90 -1.31
N LEU A 54 -22.99 1.84 -1.76
CA LEU A 54 -22.65 3.05 -1.00
C LEU A 54 -23.66 4.14 -1.35
N LEU A 55 -24.66 4.29 -0.49
CA LEU A 55 -25.79 5.20 -0.68
C LEU A 55 -25.38 6.62 -0.28
N PHE A 56 -25.24 7.48 -1.27
CA PHE A 56 -24.93 8.88 -1.08
C PHE A 56 -26.18 9.68 -0.76
N GLU A 57 -26.28 10.12 0.49
CA GLU A 57 -27.35 11.00 0.97
C GLU A 57 -26.83 12.42 1.29
N GLY A 58 -25.55 12.69 1.01
CA GLY A 58 -24.90 13.97 1.25
C GLY A 58 -25.00 14.93 0.06
N ASP A 59 -24.66 16.20 0.30
CA ASP A 59 -24.65 17.27 -0.72
C ASP A 59 -23.56 17.10 -1.79
N TYR A 60 -22.65 16.14 -1.60
CA TYR A 60 -21.49 15.95 -2.44
C TYR A 60 -21.31 14.48 -2.79
N TYR A 61 -21.24 14.20 -4.08
CA TYR A 61 -20.81 12.89 -4.58
C TYR A 61 -19.28 12.85 -4.77
N PRO A 62 -18.64 11.68 -4.63
CA PRO A 62 -17.24 11.49 -4.99
C PRO A 62 -17.08 11.64 -6.50
N SER A 63 -16.01 12.31 -6.90
CA SER A 63 -15.71 12.50 -8.33
C SER A 63 -15.33 11.17 -9.03
N GLN A 64 -14.41 10.42 -8.43
CA GLN A 64 -14.02 9.05 -8.81
C GLN A 64 -13.31 8.42 -7.62
N VAL A 65 -13.63 7.16 -7.30
CA VAL A 65 -12.97 6.41 -6.21
C VAL A 65 -11.49 6.24 -6.51
N TYR A 66 -10.66 6.83 -5.66
CA TYR A 66 -9.21 6.67 -5.66
C TYR A 66 -8.80 5.50 -4.75
N THR A 67 -9.22 5.54 -3.49
CA THR A 67 -9.07 4.41 -2.55
C THR A 67 -10.39 4.10 -1.86
N LEU A 68 -10.52 2.84 -1.43
CA LEU A 68 -11.58 2.38 -0.56
C LEU A 68 -10.87 1.63 0.56
N HIS A 69 -11.23 1.91 1.80
CA HIS A 69 -10.74 1.21 2.98
C HIS A 69 -11.92 0.72 3.79
N ASN A 70 -11.86 -0.54 4.22
CA ASN A 70 -12.88 -1.11 5.08
C ASN A 70 -12.29 -1.31 6.48
N HIS A 71 -12.88 -0.61 7.44
CA HIS A 71 -12.69 -0.81 8.87
C HIS A 71 -13.95 -1.47 9.42
N ASP A 72 -13.86 -2.38 10.39
CA ASP A 72 -14.98 -3.26 10.82
C ASP A 72 -16.36 -2.57 10.97
N SER A 73 -16.38 -1.29 11.35
CA SER A 73 -17.60 -0.48 11.50
C SER A 73 -17.81 0.61 10.45
N LEU A 74 -16.82 0.91 9.61
CA LEU A 74 -16.81 2.07 8.70
C LEU A 74 -16.19 1.72 7.36
N ILE A 75 -16.81 2.21 6.29
CA ILE A 75 -16.24 2.20 4.95
C ILE A 75 -15.75 3.62 4.67
N MET A 76 -14.50 3.78 4.26
CA MET A 76 -13.93 5.07 3.87
C MET A 76 -13.59 5.06 2.39
N VAL A 77 -14.06 6.07 1.67
CA VAL A 77 -13.79 6.25 0.25
C VAL A 77 -13.04 7.56 0.07
N GLN A 78 -11.84 7.49 -0.49
CA GLN A 78 -11.12 8.67 -0.95
C GLN A 78 -11.41 8.88 -2.43
N ASP A 79 -11.73 10.11 -2.83
CA ASP A 79 -11.86 10.47 -4.24
C ASP A 79 -10.57 11.09 -4.83
N ASN A 80 -10.51 11.22 -6.16
CA ASN A 80 -9.35 11.83 -6.84
C ASN A 80 -9.12 13.31 -6.49
N SER A 81 -10.10 13.97 -5.88
CA SER A 81 -9.98 15.33 -5.36
C SER A 81 -9.57 15.35 -3.88
N GLU A 82 -9.06 14.21 -3.38
CA GLU A 82 -8.55 14.01 -2.03
C GLU A 82 -9.61 14.18 -0.92
N ASN A 83 -10.90 14.13 -1.28
CA ASN A 83 -11.98 14.14 -0.30
C ASN A 83 -12.18 12.74 0.26
N ILE A 84 -12.42 12.68 1.57
CA ILE A 84 -12.70 11.44 2.28
C ILE A 84 -14.19 11.42 2.57
N PHE A 85 -14.86 10.33 2.19
CA PHE A 85 -16.27 10.06 2.46
C PHE A 85 -16.36 8.87 3.40
N VAL A 86 -17.19 8.99 4.44
CA VAL A 86 -17.35 7.97 5.46
C VAL A 86 -18.75 7.39 5.36
N PHE A 87 -18.85 6.06 5.40
CA PHE A 87 -20.11 5.32 5.44
C PHE A 87 -20.08 4.37 6.63
N ASP A 88 -21.26 3.97 7.10
CA ASP A 88 -21.35 2.82 7.98
C ASP A 88 -21.09 1.51 7.22
N SER A 89 -20.98 0.40 7.94
CA SER A 89 -20.76 -0.93 7.36
C SER A 89 -21.91 -1.44 6.49
N THR A 90 -23.09 -0.79 6.53
CA THR A 90 -24.25 -1.11 5.68
C THR A 90 -24.30 -0.27 4.41
N GLY A 91 -23.37 0.68 4.26
CA GLY A 91 -23.25 1.54 3.08
C GLY A 91 -24.00 2.86 3.17
N HIS A 92 -24.58 3.24 4.32
CA HIS A 92 -25.21 4.55 4.47
C HIS A 92 -24.17 5.63 4.72
N TYR A 93 -24.31 6.76 4.01
CA TYR A 93 -23.44 7.93 4.16
C TYR A 93 -23.49 8.51 5.58
N ILE A 94 -22.31 8.81 6.14
CA ILE A 94 -22.15 9.44 7.45
C ILE A 94 -21.69 10.90 7.28
N SER A 95 -20.56 11.13 6.62
CA SER A 95 -19.94 12.46 6.54
C SER A 95 -18.87 12.57 5.44
N SER A 96 -18.35 13.77 5.22
CA SER A 96 -17.23 13.99 4.29
C SER A 96 -16.26 15.06 4.79
N SER A 97 -14.98 14.90 4.47
CA SER A 97 -13.95 15.88 4.79
C SER A 97 -14.19 17.23 4.11
N LYS A 98 -15.04 17.30 3.08
CA LYS A 98 -15.48 18.54 2.41
C LYS A 98 -15.96 19.61 3.38
N GLN A 99 -16.55 19.22 4.51
CA GLN A 99 -17.05 20.17 5.51
C GLN A 99 -15.96 20.86 6.35
N VAL A 100 -14.72 20.33 6.32
CA VAL A 100 -13.56 20.87 7.05
C VAL A 100 -12.46 21.39 6.12
N TRP A 101 -12.77 21.62 4.84
CA TRP A 101 -11.86 22.31 3.92
C TRP A 101 -11.93 23.82 4.12
N GLY A 102 -10.79 24.45 4.40
CA GLY A 102 -10.70 25.88 4.55
C GLY A 102 -9.46 26.35 5.31
N GLN A 103 -9.57 27.51 5.95
CA GLN A 103 -8.48 28.18 6.67
C GLN A 103 -8.90 28.58 8.10
N GLY A 104 -10.11 28.19 8.51
CA GLY A 104 -10.64 28.42 9.84
C GLY A 104 -10.04 27.48 10.89
N PRO A 105 -10.34 27.70 12.17
CA PRO A 105 -9.92 26.80 13.24
C PRO A 105 -10.45 25.38 13.01
N GLY A 106 -9.55 24.39 13.03
CA GLY A 106 -9.91 22.99 12.80
C GLY A 106 -10.21 22.64 11.34
N GLU A 107 -9.92 23.54 10.39
CA GLU A 107 -9.99 23.27 8.95
C GLU A 107 -8.60 23.06 8.36
N TYR A 108 -8.52 22.46 7.17
CA TYR A 108 -7.28 22.33 6.41
C TYR A 108 -7.46 22.71 4.94
N SER A 109 -6.39 23.13 4.28
CA SER A 109 -6.42 23.55 2.87
C SER A 109 -5.44 22.83 1.96
N ILE A 110 -4.50 22.09 2.55
CA ILE A 110 -3.52 21.28 1.82
C ILE A 110 -3.56 19.90 2.46
N TYR A 111 -3.97 18.93 1.67
CA TYR A 111 -3.95 17.52 2.02
C TYR A 111 -2.60 16.93 1.62
N MET A 112 -2.04 16.08 2.48
CA MET A 112 -0.80 15.34 2.20
C MET A 112 -0.98 13.83 2.31
N GLY A 113 -1.96 13.37 3.06
CA GLY A 113 -2.20 11.95 3.39
C GLY A 113 -3.28 11.82 4.47
N TYR A 114 -3.86 10.63 4.63
CA TYR A 114 -4.70 10.33 5.80
C TYR A 114 -4.53 8.89 6.28
N SER A 115 -4.97 8.65 7.51
CA SER A 115 -5.25 7.32 8.05
C SER A 115 -6.50 7.36 8.92
N PHE A 116 -7.01 6.18 9.25
CA PHE A 116 -7.93 6.00 10.36
C PHE A 116 -7.18 5.24 11.44
N ASN A 117 -6.94 5.89 12.59
CA ASN A 117 -6.21 5.29 13.68
C ASN A 117 -7.13 4.30 14.43
N PRO A 118 -6.87 2.98 14.40
CA PRO A 118 -7.74 1.99 15.00
C PRO A 118 -7.70 2.00 16.55
N TYR A 119 -6.68 2.62 17.15
CA TYR A 119 -6.52 2.70 18.61
C TYR A 119 -7.30 3.87 19.22
N THR A 120 -7.44 4.97 18.48
CA THR A 120 -8.20 6.16 18.93
C THR A 120 -9.57 6.28 18.28
N GLY A 121 -9.80 5.63 17.14
CA GLY A 121 -11.02 5.78 16.34
C GLY A 121 -11.13 7.13 15.65
N LEU A 122 -10.00 7.83 15.45
CA LEU A 122 -9.93 9.13 14.81
C LEU A 122 -9.41 9.04 13.38
N ILE A 123 -9.96 9.86 12.50
CA ILE A 123 -9.42 10.14 11.18
C ILE A 123 -8.29 11.16 11.36
N GLN A 124 -7.10 10.81 10.88
CA GLN A 124 -5.93 11.67 10.93
C GLN A 124 -5.60 12.15 9.52
N ILE A 125 -5.49 13.47 9.33
CA ILE A 125 -5.14 14.08 8.05
C ILE A 125 -3.81 14.80 8.19
N LEU A 126 -2.85 14.46 7.34
CA LEU A 126 -1.60 15.20 7.22
C LEU A 126 -1.82 16.46 6.40
N THR A 127 -1.36 17.58 6.94
CA THR A 127 -1.07 18.82 6.23
C THR A 127 0.46 18.96 6.11
N PRO A 128 0.98 20.00 5.43
CA PRO A 128 2.42 20.22 5.35
C PRO A 128 3.13 20.39 6.70
N ASP A 129 2.42 20.76 7.76
CA ASP A 129 2.99 21.13 9.07
C ASP A 129 2.24 20.55 10.28
N LYS A 130 1.13 19.84 10.08
CA LYS A 130 0.30 19.28 11.15
C LYS A 130 -0.29 17.93 10.79
N MET A 131 -0.59 17.16 11.82
CA MET A 131 -1.51 16.03 11.79
C MET A 131 -2.81 16.47 12.46
N MET A 132 -3.88 16.59 11.70
CA MET A 132 -5.20 17.03 12.16
C MET A 132 -6.07 15.81 12.50
N CYS A 133 -6.68 15.78 13.68
CA CYS A 133 -7.44 14.63 14.17
C CYS A 133 -8.94 14.95 14.24
N TYR A 134 -9.76 14.09 13.65
CA TYR A 134 -11.21 14.24 13.57
C TYR A 134 -11.93 12.96 13.97
N THR A 135 -13.15 13.10 14.50
CA THR A 135 -14.08 11.97 14.58
C THR A 135 -14.52 11.51 13.18
N PRO A 136 -15.15 10.32 13.02
CA PRO A 136 -15.76 9.88 11.76
C PRO A 136 -16.85 10.80 11.20
N ASN A 137 -17.35 11.76 11.98
CA ASN A 137 -18.29 12.80 11.53
C ASN A 137 -17.56 14.10 11.11
N PHE A 138 -16.23 14.07 10.97
CA PHE A 138 -15.37 15.24 10.76
C PHE A 138 -15.55 16.37 11.78
N ASN A 139 -15.94 16.05 13.02
CA ASN A 139 -15.78 16.98 14.13
C ASN A 139 -14.31 17.02 14.55
N TYR A 140 -13.70 18.21 14.54
CA TYR A 140 -12.33 18.44 14.98
C TYR A 140 -12.14 18.08 16.46
N ILE A 141 -11.06 17.36 16.76
CA ILE A 141 -10.68 16.96 18.12
C ILE A 141 -9.42 17.69 18.57
N GLU A 142 -8.33 17.50 17.82
CA GLU A 142 -7.01 18.04 18.17
C GLU A 142 -6.11 18.12 16.93
N GLU A 143 -4.95 18.74 17.07
CA GLU A 143 -3.89 18.77 16.07
C GLU A 143 -2.54 18.55 16.74
N HIS A 144 -1.63 17.89 16.02
CA HIS A 144 -0.24 17.73 16.44
C HIS A 144 0.69 18.37 15.41
N LYS A 145 1.70 19.09 15.87
CA LYS A 145 2.68 19.71 14.99
C LYS A 145 3.59 18.66 14.37
N LEU A 146 3.72 18.69 13.05
CA LEU A 146 4.73 17.91 12.35
C LEU A 146 6.07 18.66 12.34
N PRO A 147 7.21 17.98 12.56
CA PRO A 147 8.55 18.54 12.43
C PRO A 147 8.96 18.70 10.95
N SER A 148 8.02 19.12 10.13
CA SER A 148 8.17 19.36 8.70
C SER A 148 8.77 20.73 8.43
N HIS A 149 9.48 20.86 7.31
CA HIS A 149 10.03 22.13 6.86
C HIS A 149 10.22 22.14 5.35
N LEU A 150 10.06 23.32 4.76
CA LEU A 150 10.36 23.58 3.35
C LEU A 150 11.65 24.38 3.26
N ASP A 151 12.65 23.82 2.60
CA ASP A 151 13.88 24.53 2.25
C ASP A 151 13.68 25.22 0.88
N PRO A 152 13.93 26.53 0.75
CA PRO A 152 13.80 27.25 -0.52
C PRO A 152 14.63 26.67 -1.67
N THR A 153 15.71 25.93 -1.37
CA THR A 153 16.51 25.24 -2.40
C THR A 153 16.00 23.84 -2.73
N GLY A 154 15.02 23.35 -1.98
CA GLY A 154 14.43 22.01 -2.07
C GLY A 154 15.34 20.89 -1.58
N LYS A 155 16.57 21.18 -1.15
CA LYS A 155 17.57 20.16 -0.79
C LYS A 155 17.38 19.63 0.61
N GLU A 156 16.92 20.49 1.51
CA GLU A 156 16.75 20.14 2.92
C GLU A 156 15.29 19.94 3.34
N SER A 157 14.32 19.99 2.41
CA SER A 157 12.91 19.87 2.77
C SER A 157 12.59 18.54 3.45
N LEU A 158 11.61 18.54 4.36
CA LEU A 158 11.04 17.34 4.98
C LEU A 158 9.52 17.51 5.06
N LEU A 159 8.81 16.69 4.29
CA LEU A 159 7.35 16.63 4.24
C LEU A 159 6.90 15.18 4.29
N PHE A 160 5.75 14.93 4.94
CA PHE A 160 5.19 13.61 5.12
C PHE A 160 3.95 13.40 4.23
N THR A 161 3.68 12.16 3.83
CA THR A 161 2.65 11.82 2.82
C THR A 161 1.74 10.66 3.17
N SER A 162 2.09 9.86 4.17
CA SER A 162 1.21 8.80 4.66
C SER A 162 1.48 8.53 6.13
N ILE A 163 0.49 7.93 6.78
CA ILE A 163 0.54 7.54 8.18
C ILE A 163 0.25 6.04 8.26
N TYR A 164 0.98 5.36 9.11
CA TYR A 164 0.60 4.06 9.64
C TYR A 164 0.65 4.07 11.16
N ASP A 165 -0.49 3.86 11.80
CA ASP A 165 -0.65 3.89 13.24
C ASP A 165 -0.12 2.59 13.88
N VAL A 166 0.91 2.71 14.71
CA VAL A 166 1.49 1.59 15.49
C VAL A 166 0.86 1.52 16.88
N SER A 167 0.48 2.66 17.45
CA SER A 167 -0.34 2.77 18.66
C SER A 167 -1.28 3.99 18.57
N ASP A 168 -1.91 4.35 19.67
CA ASP A 168 -2.66 5.59 19.83
C ASP A 168 -1.83 6.85 19.61
N HIS A 169 -0.51 6.81 19.83
CA HIS A 169 0.38 7.97 19.70
C HIS A 169 1.67 7.73 18.90
N ILE A 170 2.03 6.48 18.58
CA ILE A 170 3.20 6.18 17.73
C ILE A 170 2.76 5.88 16.30
N HIS A 171 3.35 6.62 15.37
CA HIS A 171 3.02 6.59 13.94
C HIS A 171 4.27 6.34 13.10
N LEU A 172 4.14 5.61 12.00
CA LEU A 172 5.15 5.54 10.95
C LEU A 172 4.73 6.43 9.78
N LEU A 173 5.56 7.42 9.47
CA LEU A 173 5.33 8.37 8.40
C LEU A 173 6.20 8.04 7.19
N THR A 174 5.66 8.16 5.98
CA THR A 174 6.47 8.22 4.75
C THR A 174 6.73 9.66 4.37
N THR A 175 7.86 9.92 3.72
CA THR A 175 8.24 11.25 3.25
C THR A 175 7.96 11.44 1.76
N LEU A 176 7.80 12.70 1.32
CA LEU A 176 7.86 13.04 -0.10
C LEU A 176 9.23 12.64 -0.68
N SER A 177 9.25 12.25 -1.96
CA SER A 177 10.48 11.85 -2.69
C SER A 177 11.55 12.95 -2.77
N SER A 178 11.15 14.22 -2.64
CA SER A 178 12.03 15.38 -2.57
C SER A 178 12.66 15.60 -1.19
N SER A 179 12.20 14.90 -0.15
CA SER A 179 12.64 15.13 1.23
C SER A 179 14.07 14.65 1.51
N THR A 180 14.69 15.13 2.58
CA THR A 180 16.03 14.70 3.03
C THR A 180 16.08 13.24 3.44
N ILE A 181 15.09 12.79 4.19
CA ILE A 181 14.89 11.38 4.52
C ILE A 181 14.14 10.76 3.34
N LYS A 182 14.73 9.75 2.71
CA LYS A 182 14.17 9.05 1.55
C LYS A 182 14.11 7.56 1.81
N ASP A 183 13.20 6.89 1.11
CA ASP A 183 13.16 5.43 1.03
C ASP A 183 13.14 4.76 2.41
N ALA A 184 12.35 5.34 3.31
CA ALA A 184 12.23 4.91 4.70
C ALA A 184 10.86 5.25 5.28
N TYR A 185 10.50 4.54 6.35
CA TYR A 185 9.51 5.03 7.31
C TYR A 185 10.22 5.78 8.44
N VAL A 186 9.61 6.84 8.94
CA VAL A 186 10.10 7.60 10.08
C VAL A 186 9.08 7.50 11.19
N SER A 187 9.47 7.03 12.37
CA SER A 187 8.57 7.03 13.51
C SER A 187 8.34 8.45 14.03
N TYR A 188 7.11 8.70 14.48
CA TYR A 188 6.65 9.97 15.00
C TYR A 188 5.78 9.72 16.21
N ASP A 189 6.06 10.40 17.31
CA ASP A 189 5.28 10.33 18.54
C ASP A 189 4.41 11.58 18.68
N SER A 190 3.09 11.45 18.53
CA SER A 190 2.16 12.58 18.59
C SER A 190 2.02 13.18 20.00
N ASN A 191 2.40 12.45 21.06
CA ASN A 191 2.40 12.99 22.42
C ASN A 191 3.57 13.95 22.67
N THR A 192 4.71 13.70 22.02
CA THR A 192 5.92 14.52 22.20
C THR A 192 6.25 15.39 20.98
N GLU A 193 5.54 15.18 19.87
CA GLU A 193 5.72 15.84 18.57
C GLU A 193 7.15 15.68 17.99
N ASN A 194 7.81 14.57 18.30
CA ASN A 194 9.18 14.28 17.88
C ASN A 194 9.27 13.10 16.93
N LEU A 195 10.27 13.14 16.04
CA LEU A 195 10.67 11.99 15.23
C LEU A 195 11.56 11.05 16.04
N GLY A 196 11.42 9.76 15.79
CA GLY A 196 12.26 8.70 16.35
C GLY A 196 13.05 7.95 15.28
N ASP A 197 13.05 6.62 15.40
CA ASP A 197 13.72 5.69 14.51
C ASP A 197 13.33 5.85 13.04
N THR A 198 14.31 5.61 12.16
CA THR A 198 14.15 5.61 10.70
C THR A 198 14.39 4.19 10.17
N LEU A 199 13.39 3.63 9.50
CA LEU A 199 13.38 2.26 8.99
C LEU A 199 13.61 2.31 7.48
N SER A 200 14.89 2.28 7.07
CA SER A 200 15.26 2.41 5.66
C SER A 200 15.13 1.10 4.88
N PHE A 201 14.58 1.19 3.68
CA PHE A 201 14.45 0.10 2.71
C PHE A 201 15.12 0.41 1.35
N SER A 202 15.96 1.45 1.29
CA SER A 202 16.62 1.95 0.08
C SER A 202 17.42 0.89 -0.70
N HIS A 203 18.05 -0.04 0.00
CA HIS A 203 18.84 -1.13 -0.59
C HIS A 203 17.99 -2.17 -1.35
N TYR A 204 16.68 -2.20 -1.12
CA TYR A 204 15.76 -3.17 -1.73
C TYR A 204 14.97 -2.61 -2.92
N ILE A 205 15.15 -1.33 -3.22
CA ILE A 205 14.47 -0.64 -4.32
C ILE A 205 15.12 -1.03 -5.64
N ILE A 206 14.31 -1.47 -6.61
CA ILE A 206 14.71 -1.58 -8.01
C ILE A 206 14.35 -0.28 -8.73
N ALA A 207 13.10 0.16 -8.59
CA ALA A 207 12.61 1.40 -9.16
C ALA A 207 11.56 2.06 -8.25
N LEU A 208 11.44 3.39 -8.37
CA LEU A 208 10.40 4.18 -7.72
C LEU A 208 9.08 4.10 -8.52
N GLY A 209 7.96 4.21 -7.84
CA GLY A 209 6.63 4.20 -8.45
C GLY A 209 6.07 2.79 -8.62
N ASN A 210 5.20 2.40 -7.70
CA ASN A 210 4.44 1.16 -7.78
C ASN A 210 2.94 1.47 -7.52
N ARG A 211 2.09 0.44 -7.56
CA ARG A 211 0.64 0.57 -7.29
C ARG A 211 0.30 0.03 -5.90
N GLN A 212 1.20 0.20 -4.93
CA GLN A 212 1.00 -0.23 -3.56
C GLN A 212 0.33 0.90 -2.77
N TYR A 213 -0.97 0.76 -2.53
CA TYR A 213 -1.74 1.75 -1.76
C TYR A 213 -1.77 1.44 -0.25
N LYS A 214 -1.69 0.15 0.11
CA LYS A 214 -1.63 -0.32 1.51
C LYS A 214 -0.25 -0.86 1.82
N ASN A 215 0.46 -0.25 2.76
CA ASN A 215 1.87 -0.59 3.02
C ASN A 215 2.09 -1.57 4.16
N PHE A 216 1.10 -1.74 5.05
CA PHE A 216 1.20 -2.56 6.24
C PHE A 216 0.00 -3.51 6.34
N PHE A 217 0.27 -4.71 6.86
CA PHE A 217 -0.68 -5.81 6.91
C PHE A 217 -0.59 -6.49 8.27
N ASN A 218 -1.70 -6.49 8.99
CA ASN A 218 -1.82 -7.08 10.32
C ASN A 218 -2.69 -8.34 10.18
N LEU A 219 -2.07 -9.51 10.27
CA LEU A 219 -2.74 -10.77 9.99
C LEU A 219 -3.33 -11.39 11.27
N SER A 220 -4.40 -12.17 11.14
CA SER A 220 -5.09 -12.77 12.30
C SER A 220 -4.24 -13.80 13.05
N ASN A 221 -3.20 -14.33 12.39
CA ASN A 221 -2.22 -15.23 12.98
C ASN A 221 -1.11 -14.51 13.79
N GLY A 222 -1.19 -13.18 13.92
CA GLY A 222 -0.23 -12.35 14.65
C GLY A 222 1.01 -11.95 13.84
N GLU A 223 1.09 -12.29 12.55
CA GLU A 223 2.13 -11.79 11.67
C GLU A 223 1.84 -10.33 11.26
N TYR A 224 2.90 -9.53 11.23
CA TYR A 224 2.88 -8.17 10.70
C TYR A 224 3.81 -8.11 9.50
N PHE A 225 3.28 -7.67 8.37
CA PHE A 225 4.05 -7.47 7.16
C PHE A 225 4.01 -6.02 6.71
N SER A 226 5.06 -5.61 6.01
CA SER A 226 5.12 -4.37 5.27
C SER A 226 5.59 -4.62 3.85
N LYS A 227 4.89 -4.02 2.89
CA LYS A 227 5.34 -3.88 1.51
C LYS A 227 5.39 -2.38 1.20
N PRO A 228 6.56 -1.74 1.22
CA PRO A 228 6.62 -0.32 0.93
C PRO A 228 6.37 -0.01 -0.56
N GLY A 229 6.02 1.25 -0.82
CA GLY A 229 5.62 1.82 -2.12
C GLY A 229 6.73 1.94 -3.18
N PHE A 230 7.48 0.86 -3.43
CA PHE A 230 8.48 0.76 -4.50
C PHE A 230 8.42 -0.58 -5.23
N VAL A 231 9.03 -0.64 -6.43
CA VAL A 231 9.24 -1.89 -7.16
C VAL A 231 10.47 -2.60 -6.59
N GLY A 232 10.28 -3.83 -6.12
CA GLY A 232 11.32 -4.64 -5.50
C GLY A 232 10.85 -6.08 -5.29
N GLU A 233 11.72 -6.93 -4.75
CA GLU A 233 11.52 -8.39 -4.70
C GLU A 233 11.03 -8.91 -3.33
N TYR A 234 10.79 -8.02 -2.36
CA TYR A 234 10.59 -8.42 -0.97
C TYR A 234 9.30 -7.89 -0.35
N ILE A 235 8.70 -8.72 0.50
CA ILE A 235 7.80 -8.32 1.59
C ILE A 235 8.59 -8.45 2.89
N PHE A 236 8.48 -7.44 3.75
CA PHE A 236 9.19 -7.37 5.02
C PHE A 236 8.28 -7.86 6.14
N SER A 237 8.80 -8.67 7.05
CA SER A 237 8.19 -8.80 8.38
C SER A 237 8.47 -7.51 9.14
N PHE A 238 7.44 -7.00 9.80
CA PHE A 238 7.50 -5.79 10.62
C PHE A 238 7.35 -6.18 12.09
N ASN A 239 8.21 -5.66 12.96
CA ASN A 239 8.03 -5.78 14.40
C ASN A 239 7.55 -4.43 14.96
N PRO A 240 6.27 -4.30 15.36
CA PRO A 240 5.74 -3.03 15.85
C PRO A 240 6.32 -2.60 17.21
N GLU A 241 6.72 -3.54 18.07
CA GLU A 241 7.29 -3.22 19.39
C GLU A 241 8.71 -2.64 19.29
N LYS A 242 9.49 -3.13 18.31
CA LYS A 242 10.87 -2.71 18.08
C LYS A 242 11.04 -1.71 16.96
N LEU A 243 9.98 -1.46 16.19
CA LEU A 243 10.01 -0.69 14.95
C LEU A 243 11.10 -1.20 13.99
N GLU A 244 11.10 -2.51 13.73
CA GLU A 244 12.10 -3.16 12.86
C GLU A 244 11.47 -3.74 11.59
N LEU A 245 12.10 -3.50 10.44
CA LEU A 245 11.77 -4.16 9.18
C LEU A 245 12.83 -5.22 8.82
N THR A 246 12.39 -6.43 8.51
CA THR A 246 13.26 -7.53 8.08
C THR A 246 12.70 -8.19 6.83
N PRO A 247 13.47 -8.32 5.73
CA PRO A 247 13.03 -9.10 4.57
C PRO A 247 12.61 -10.51 5.00
N SER A 248 11.40 -10.93 4.63
CA SER A 248 10.84 -12.21 5.09
C SER A 248 10.34 -13.07 3.95
N ILE A 249 9.76 -12.45 2.93
CA ILE A 249 9.24 -13.15 1.74
C ILE A 249 9.94 -12.56 0.53
N LYS A 250 10.50 -13.43 -0.32
CA LYS A 250 11.07 -13.06 -1.61
C LYS A 250 10.19 -13.56 -2.75
N PHE A 251 10.06 -12.78 -3.82
CA PHE A 251 9.39 -13.21 -5.04
C PHE A 251 10.13 -12.70 -6.27
N ASN A 252 9.94 -13.37 -7.41
CA ASN A 252 10.42 -12.89 -8.71
C ASN A 252 9.54 -13.42 -9.85
N MET A 253 9.85 -12.98 -11.08
CA MET A 253 9.18 -13.37 -12.32
C MET A 253 10.04 -14.36 -13.14
N GLY A 254 10.89 -15.16 -12.48
CA GLY A 254 11.85 -16.04 -13.16
C GLY A 254 12.70 -15.28 -14.17
N HIS A 255 12.75 -15.77 -15.41
CA HIS A 255 13.49 -15.12 -16.50
C HIS A 255 12.90 -13.78 -16.96
N GLU A 256 11.64 -13.45 -16.63
CA GLU A 256 11.03 -12.16 -17.00
C GLU A 256 11.32 -11.04 -15.98
N SER A 257 11.99 -11.35 -14.87
CA SER A 257 12.29 -10.39 -13.82
C SER A 257 13.22 -9.28 -14.32
N VAL A 258 13.04 -8.08 -13.76
CA VAL A 258 14.03 -7.00 -13.82
C VAL A 258 14.83 -7.04 -12.53
N THR A 259 16.17 -7.13 -12.62
CA THR A 259 17.02 -6.98 -11.43
C THR A 259 17.41 -5.53 -11.23
N ARG A 260 17.84 -5.19 -10.01
CA ARG A 260 18.39 -3.85 -9.74
C ARG A 260 19.59 -3.59 -10.64
N GLU A 261 20.53 -4.53 -10.76
CA GLU A 261 21.72 -4.36 -11.59
C GLU A 261 21.39 -4.12 -13.07
N GLU A 262 20.41 -4.83 -13.61
CA GLU A 262 19.95 -4.66 -15.00
C GLU A 262 19.34 -3.25 -15.20
N PHE A 263 18.53 -2.78 -14.25
CA PHE A 263 17.94 -1.45 -14.32
C PHE A 263 19.00 -0.33 -14.23
N LEU A 264 19.93 -0.45 -13.26
CA LEU A 264 21.02 0.51 -13.05
C LEU A 264 21.96 0.62 -14.25
N ALA A 265 22.15 -0.46 -15.01
CA ALA A 265 23.00 -0.45 -16.18
C ALA A 265 22.38 0.29 -17.38
N ASN A 266 21.06 0.47 -17.39
CA ASN A 266 20.31 0.96 -18.55
C ASN A 266 19.52 2.25 -18.29
N SER A 267 19.56 2.79 -17.06
CA SER A 267 18.83 4.01 -16.69
C SER A 267 19.46 4.71 -15.49
N ASP A 268 19.23 6.01 -15.36
CA ASP A 268 19.45 6.71 -14.10
C ASP A 268 18.37 6.24 -13.11
N GLU A 269 18.79 5.82 -11.89
CA GLU A 269 18.02 5.15 -10.81
C GLU A 269 16.60 5.65 -10.53
N LYS A 270 16.23 6.84 -11.02
CA LYS A 270 15.08 7.63 -10.55
C LYS A 270 14.18 8.13 -11.67
N ASP A 271 14.45 7.79 -12.93
CA ASP A 271 13.55 8.15 -14.01
C ASP A 271 12.43 7.11 -14.18
N TYR A 272 11.28 7.41 -13.56
CA TYR A 272 10.05 6.64 -13.68
C TYR A 272 9.65 6.40 -15.15
N TYR A 273 9.77 7.41 -16.02
CA TYR A 273 9.38 7.28 -17.42
C TYR A 273 10.36 6.41 -18.19
N ALA A 274 11.67 6.54 -17.95
CA ALA A 274 12.67 5.67 -18.55
C ALA A 274 12.46 4.20 -18.15
N PHE A 275 12.11 3.94 -16.89
CA PHE A 275 11.82 2.59 -16.41
C PHE A 275 10.64 1.96 -17.14
N TYR A 276 9.52 2.66 -17.23
CA TYR A 276 8.33 2.12 -17.89
C TYR A 276 8.48 2.03 -19.42
N ASN A 277 9.27 2.90 -20.06
CA ASN A 277 9.66 2.74 -21.46
C ASN A 277 10.48 1.44 -21.65
N TYR A 278 11.45 1.18 -20.76
CA TYR A 278 12.22 -0.06 -20.80
C TYR A 278 11.33 -1.30 -20.64
N LEU A 279 10.32 -1.26 -19.76
CA LEU A 279 9.36 -2.36 -19.63
C LEU A 279 8.57 -2.60 -20.92
N ASP A 280 8.01 -1.52 -21.50
CA ASP A 280 7.25 -1.59 -22.76
C ASP A 280 8.10 -2.18 -23.91
N ASP A 281 9.40 -1.86 -23.97
CA ASP A 281 10.31 -2.31 -25.04
C ASP A 281 10.88 -3.72 -24.81
N SER A 282 11.16 -4.08 -23.56
CA SER A 282 11.82 -5.35 -23.21
C SER A 282 10.85 -6.51 -23.03
N GLY A 283 9.57 -6.22 -22.78
CA GLY A 283 8.56 -7.22 -22.41
C GLY A 283 8.78 -7.83 -21.01
N ARG A 284 9.70 -7.27 -20.21
CA ARG A 284 9.95 -7.69 -18.83
C ARG A 284 8.75 -7.39 -17.95
N THR A 285 8.60 -8.18 -16.89
CA THR A 285 7.48 -8.06 -15.95
C THR A 285 7.98 -7.66 -14.58
N ILE A 286 7.26 -6.75 -13.93
CA ILE A 286 7.52 -6.32 -12.56
C ILE A 286 6.31 -6.56 -11.67
N VAL A 287 6.57 -6.67 -10.38
CA VAL A 287 5.52 -6.63 -9.34
C VAL A 287 5.35 -5.20 -8.88
N THR A 288 4.15 -4.67 -9.05
CA THR A 288 3.76 -3.30 -8.65
C THR A 288 3.01 -3.25 -7.33
N GLY A 289 2.52 -4.38 -6.84
CA GLY A 289 1.87 -4.48 -5.54
C GLY A 289 1.95 -5.90 -5.00
N ALA A 290 2.06 -6.04 -3.68
CA ALA A 290 1.97 -7.32 -2.99
C ALA A 290 1.14 -7.15 -1.71
N HIS A 291 0.13 -7.99 -1.54
CA HIS A 291 -0.83 -7.94 -0.44
C HIS A 291 -0.88 -9.33 0.22
N PRO A 292 -0.08 -9.55 1.27
CA PRO A 292 -0.11 -10.80 2.02
C PRO A 292 -1.37 -10.89 2.88
N THR A 293 -1.87 -12.13 2.99
CA THR A 293 -2.87 -12.61 3.95
C THR A 293 -2.30 -13.84 4.65
N LYS A 294 -3.00 -14.43 5.63
CA LYS A 294 -2.55 -15.62 6.36
C LYS A 294 -2.26 -16.79 5.43
N ASP A 295 -3.09 -16.98 4.40
CA ASP A 295 -3.07 -18.18 3.55
C ASP A 295 -2.62 -17.88 2.12
N ARG A 296 -2.63 -16.61 1.69
CA ARG A 296 -2.36 -16.21 0.31
C ARG A 296 -1.56 -14.92 0.19
N ILE A 297 -0.92 -14.72 -0.95
CA ILE A 297 -0.33 -13.43 -1.33
C ILE A 297 -0.86 -13.04 -2.69
N PHE A 298 -1.44 -11.85 -2.77
CA PHE A 298 -1.93 -11.26 -4.01
C PHE A 298 -0.88 -10.33 -4.58
N PHE A 299 -0.45 -10.58 -5.81
CA PHE A 299 0.54 -9.80 -6.53
C PHE A 299 -0.12 -9.08 -7.72
N SER A 300 0.08 -7.78 -7.81
CA SER A 300 -0.19 -6.99 -9.00
C SER A 300 1.05 -6.95 -9.85
N THR A 301 0.98 -7.39 -11.11
CA THR A 301 2.10 -7.40 -12.04
C THR A 301 1.79 -6.61 -13.30
N THR A 302 2.82 -6.10 -13.95
CA THR A 302 2.69 -5.41 -15.24
C THR A 302 3.98 -5.55 -16.04
N ASN A 303 3.84 -5.57 -17.36
CA ASN A 303 4.96 -5.50 -18.30
C ASN A 303 4.97 -4.19 -19.11
N GLY A 304 4.33 -3.13 -18.61
CA GLY A 304 4.27 -1.85 -19.32
C GLY A 304 3.34 -0.81 -18.70
N ARG A 305 2.98 0.22 -19.47
CA ARG A 305 2.07 1.30 -18.99
C ARG A 305 0.60 1.04 -19.26
N ARG A 306 0.31 0.16 -20.22
CA ARG A 306 -1.06 -0.07 -20.70
C ARG A 306 -1.90 -0.78 -19.66
N LEU A 307 -3.18 -0.46 -19.56
CA LEU A 307 -4.04 -1.08 -18.54
C LEU A 307 -4.16 -2.60 -18.72
N ASN A 308 -4.23 -3.08 -19.96
CA ASN A 308 -4.26 -4.51 -20.31
C ASN A 308 -2.95 -5.27 -20.04
N SER A 309 -1.86 -4.58 -19.70
CA SER A 309 -0.62 -5.21 -19.24
C SER A 309 -0.72 -5.76 -17.81
N VAL A 310 -1.71 -5.27 -17.06
CA VAL A 310 -1.88 -5.57 -15.64
C VAL A 310 -2.45 -6.96 -15.48
N LYS A 311 -1.78 -7.77 -14.67
CA LYS A 311 -2.15 -9.15 -14.36
C LYS A 311 -2.05 -9.37 -12.87
N PHE A 312 -2.95 -10.19 -12.33
CA PHE A 312 -2.86 -10.61 -10.94
C PHE A 312 -2.32 -12.01 -10.83
N MET A 313 -1.53 -12.23 -9.79
CA MET A 313 -1.07 -13.55 -9.41
C MET A 313 -1.39 -13.78 -7.95
N VAL A 314 -1.92 -14.95 -7.62
CA VAL A 314 -2.27 -15.32 -6.26
C VAL A 314 -1.50 -16.57 -5.89
N ALA A 315 -0.57 -16.43 -4.95
CA ALA A 315 0.18 -17.54 -4.39
C ALA A 315 -0.53 -18.08 -3.15
N ASN A 316 -0.67 -19.40 -3.06
CA ASN A 316 -1.08 -20.08 -1.84
C ASN A 316 0.16 -20.29 -0.95
N ARG A 317 0.14 -19.73 0.26
CA ARG A 317 1.30 -19.76 1.17
C ARG A 317 1.63 -21.15 1.69
N ARG A 318 0.63 -22.04 1.76
CA ARG A 318 0.78 -23.40 2.26
C ARG A 318 1.29 -24.37 1.19
N THR A 319 0.76 -24.28 -0.03
CA THR A 319 1.10 -25.23 -1.11
C THR A 319 2.18 -24.70 -2.05
N GLY A 320 2.43 -23.39 -2.07
CA GLY A 320 3.29 -22.73 -3.05
C GLY A 320 2.68 -22.64 -4.44
N GLU A 321 1.43 -23.11 -4.64
CA GLU A 321 0.73 -23.01 -5.92
C GLU A 321 0.44 -21.56 -6.27
N ILE A 322 0.66 -21.18 -7.53
CA ILE A 322 0.44 -19.83 -8.02
C ILE A 322 -0.57 -19.86 -9.18
N LYS A 323 -1.63 -19.07 -9.04
CA LYS A 323 -2.63 -18.83 -10.08
C LYS A 323 -2.45 -17.46 -10.69
N LYS A 324 -2.73 -17.32 -11.97
CA LYS A 324 -2.64 -16.09 -12.75
C LYS A 324 -3.99 -15.73 -13.34
N PHE A 325 -4.32 -14.45 -13.26
CA PHE A 325 -5.57 -13.85 -13.71
C PHE A 325 -5.26 -12.64 -14.57
N ASN A 326 -5.98 -12.49 -15.68
CA ASN A 326 -6.00 -11.22 -16.39
C ASN A 326 -6.83 -10.24 -15.58
N PHE A 327 -6.40 -8.98 -15.50
CA PHE A 327 -7.24 -7.95 -14.89
C PHE A 327 -8.37 -7.54 -15.84
N TRP A 328 -8.08 -7.52 -17.13
CA TRP A 328 -9.02 -7.19 -18.20
C TRP A 328 -9.07 -8.32 -19.22
N ASP A 329 -10.27 -8.64 -19.71
CA ASP A 329 -10.49 -9.53 -20.85
C ASP A 329 -11.44 -8.83 -21.83
N ASP A 330 -11.04 -8.67 -23.09
CA ASP A 330 -11.80 -7.93 -24.12
C ASP A 330 -12.42 -6.58 -23.68
N ASP A 331 -11.61 -5.74 -23.01
CA ASP A 331 -12.00 -4.42 -22.44
C ASP A 331 -13.00 -4.47 -21.26
N GLU A 332 -13.24 -5.65 -20.69
CA GLU A 332 -14.09 -5.90 -19.53
C GLU A 332 -13.26 -6.27 -18.28
N LEU A 333 -13.78 -5.94 -17.09
CA LEU A 333 -13.09 -6.13 -15.82
C LEU A 333 -13.22 -7.59 -15.35
N PHE A 334 -12.18 -8.40 -15.53
CA PHE A 334 -12.26 -9.83 -15.23
C PHE A 334 -11.86 -10.21 -13.78
N PHE A 335 -11.00 -9.41 -13.15
CA PHE A 335 -10.56 -9.65 -11.77
C PHE A 335 -10.85 -8.43 -10.90
N PRO A 336 -11.28 -8.60 -9.64
CA PRO A 336 -11.61 -7.48 -8.78
C PRO A 336 -10.42 -6.53 -8.60
N ARG A 337 -10.72 -5.23 -8.54
CA ARG A 337 -9.76 -4.21 -8.12
C ARG A 337 -9.33 -4.50 -6.68
N LEU A 338 -8.03 -4.44 -6.43
CA LEU A 338 -7.44 -4.67 -5.12
C LEU A 338 -7.46 -3.38 -4.27
N ASN A 339 -8.66 -2.90 -3.89
CA ASN A 339 -8.77 -1.63 -3.18
C ASN A 339 -8.33 -1.74 -1.71
N ASP A 340 -8.81 -2.76 -0.99
CA ASP A 340 -8.36 -3.07 0.38
C ASP A 340 -8.39 -4.57 0.66
N PHE A 341 -7.73 -4.95 1.75
CA PHE A 341 -7.64 -6.32 2.25
C PHE A 341 -7.68 -6.34 3.77
N ASP A 342 -8.38 -7.32 4.30
CA ASP A 342 -8.04 -7.90 5.60
C ASP A 342 -7.58 -9.35 5.38
N ASP A 343 -7.50 -10.11 6.47
CA ASP A 343 -6.98 -11.49 6.44
C ASP A 343 -7.95 -12.51 5.84
N GLU A 344 -9.24 -12.18 5.76
CA GLU A 344 -10.31 -13.04 5.28
C GLU A 344 -10.99 -12.50 4.02
N TYR A 345 -10.91 -11.19 3.77
CA TYR A 345 -11.65 -10.52 2.72
C TYR A 345 -10.79 -9.63 1.84
N LEU A 346 -11.17 -9.59 0.56
CA LEU A 346 -10.74 -8.59 -0.41
C LEU A 346 -11.92 -7.65 -0.68
N TYR A 347 -11.65 -6.35 -0.71
CA TYR A 347 -12.64 -5.32 -0.97
C TYR A 347 -12.37 -4.65 -2.32
N SER A 348 -13.42 -4.50 -3.11
CA SER A 348 -13.37 -3.91 -4.45
C SER A 348 -14.50 -2.93 -4.66
N GLY A 349 -14.22 -1.72 -5.11
CA GLY A 349 -15.23 -0.76 -5.53
C GLY A 349 -15.50 -0.86 -7.03
N VAL A 350 -16.76 -1.05 -7.41
CA VAL A 350 -17.21 -1.10 -8.81
C VAL A 350 -18.48 -0.26 -8.99
N THR A 351 -18.74 0.15 -10.22
CA THR A 351 -20.02 0.78 -10.59
C THR A 351 -21.04 -0.28 -11.03
N LYS A 352 -22.32 0.10 -11.04
CA LYS A 352 -23.39 -0.73 -11.62
C LYS A 352 -23.10 -1.08 -13.08
N TYR A 353 -22.59 -0.13 -13.87
CA TYR A 353 -22.21 -0.36 -15.26
C TYR A 353 -21.13 -1.44 -15.41
N GLU A 354 -20.09 -1.40 -14.57
CA GLU A 354 -19.03 -2.40 -14.58
C GLU A 354 -19.55 -3.79 -14.20
N LEU A 355 -20.44 -3.91 -13.21
CA LEU A 355 -21.05 -5.19 -12.85
C LEU A 355 -21.95 -5.77 -13.95
N LEU A 356 -22.67 -4.93 -14.67
CA LEU A 356 -23.49 -5.36 -15.81
C LEU A 356 -22.64 -5.89 -16.97
N LYS A 357 -21.43 -5.36 -17.14
CA LYS A 357 -20.47 -5.82 -18.15
C LYS A 357 -19.68 -7.05 -17.72
N SER A 358 -19.36 -7.15 -16.43
CA SER A 358 -18.50 -8.20 -15.90
C SER A 358 -19.22 -8.96 -14.78
N PRO A 359 -20.30 -9.69 -15.12
CA PRO A 359 -21.11 -10.38 -14.13
C PRO A 359 -20.34 -11.49 -13.43
N GLU A 360 -19.27 -12.05 -14.02
CA GLU A 360 -18.43 -13.07 -13.38
C GLU A 360 -17.83 -12.64 -12.03
N LEU A 361 -17.72 -11.33 -11.78
CA LEU A 361 -17.32 -10.77 -10.49
C LEU A 361 -18.27 -11.18 -9.35
N LEU A 362 -19.46 -11.69 -9.67
CA LEU A 362 -20.45 -12.16 -8.70
C LEU A 362 -20.34 -13.65 -8.31
N LEU A 363 -19.31 -14.36 -8.77
CA LEU A 363 -19.00 -15.74 -8.38
C LEU A 363 -20.19 -16.71 -8.48
N GLY A 364 -20.97 -16.68 -9.55
CA GLY A 364 -22.14 -17.56 -9.73
C GLY A 364 -23.47 -16.97 -9.26
N LYS A 365 -23.49 -15.72 -8.75
CA LYS A 365 -24.73 -15.01 -8.33
C LYS A 365 -25.34 -14.14 -9.45
N GLU A 366 -24.89 -14.29 -10.69
CA GLU A 366 -25.29 -13.46 -11.84
C GLU A 366 -26.79 -13.55 -12.15
N ILE A 367 -27.42 -14.69 -11.82
CA ILE A 367 -28.84 -14.95 -12.05
C ILE A 367 -29.75 -13.93 -11.33
N ASN A 368 -29.25 -13.29 -10.26
CA ASN A 368 -30.01 -12.31 -9.48
C ASN A 368 -29.58 -10.86 -9.77
N LEU A 369 -28.69 -10.62 -10.74
CA LEU A 369 -28.07 -9.31 -11.00
C LEU A 369 -29.11 -8.20 -11.18
N ASP A 370 -30.13 -8.40 -12.03
CA ASP A 370 -31.17 -7.41 -12.25
C ASP A 370 -31.90 -7.05 -10.94
N SER A 371 -32.27 -8.06 -10.14
CA SER A 371 -32.95 -7.83 -8.86
C SER A 371 -32.05 -7.16 -7.81
N LEU A 372 -30.74 -7.45 -7.83
CA LEU A 372 -29.76 -6.85 -6.92
C LEU A 372 -29.50 -5.38 -7.23
N LEU A 373 -29.64 -4.99 -8.51
CA LEU A 373 -29.28 -3.67 -9.01
C LEU A 373 -30.48 -2.79 -9.38
N THR A 374 -31.73 -3.28 -9.20
CA THR A 374 -32.95 -2.59 -9.67
C THR A 374 -33.08 -1.19 -9.07
N ASP A 375 -32.79 -1.04 -7.77
CA ASP A 375 -32.95 0.21 -7.02
C ASP A 375 -31.62 0.96 -6.80
N ILE A 376 -30.57 0.60 -7.56
CA ILE A 376 -29.25 1.22 -7.47
C ILE A 376 -29.03 2.13 -8.68
N ASP A 377 -28.65 3.38 -8.43
CA ASP A 377 -28.31 4.33 -9.48
C ASP A 377 -27.05 3.90 -10.24
N ASP A 378 -26.94 4.28 -11.52
CA ASP A 378 -25.85 3.82 -12.39
C ASP A 378 -24.46 4.28 -11.90
N ASP A 379 -24.40 5.44 -11.25
CA ASP A 379 -23.18 6.05 -10.71
C ASP A 379 -22.90 5.62 -9.25
N THR A 380 -23.76 4.83 -8.63
CA THR A 380 -23.54 4.32 -7.27
C THR A 380 -22.34 3.38 -7.25
N ILE A 381 -21.42 3.66 -6.33
CA ILE A 381 -20.32 2.74 -6.03
C ILE A 381 -20.88 1.58 -5.23
N ILE A 382 -20.60 0.36 -5.69
CA ILE A 382 -20.95 -0.88 -5.02
C ILE A 382 -19.65 -1.49 -4.51
N MET A 383 -19.55 -1.68 -3.21
CA MET A 383 -18.46 -2.42 -2.61
C MET A 383 -18.73 -3.92 -2.73
N LEU A 384 -17.83 -4.63 -3.38
CA LEU A 384 -17.77 -6.09 -3.40
C LEU A 384 -16.81 -6.56 -2.31
N LYS A 385 -17.32 -7.39 -1.39
CA LYS A 385 -16.55 -8.01 -0.33
C LYS A 385 -16.39 -9.50 -0.63
N TYR A 386 -15.21 -9.88 -1.08
CA TYR A 386 -14.89 -11.25 -1.49
C TYR A 386 -14.30 -12.04 -0.33
N LYS A 387 -14.87 -13.18 0.00
CA LYS A 387 -14.31 -14.10 1.02
C LYS A 387 -13.19 -14.95 0.42
N ILE A 388 -11.98 -14.78 0.93
CA ILE A 388 -10.78 -15.49 0.51
C ILE A 388 -10.84 -16.95 0.99
N LYS A 389 -10.46 -17.88 0.12
CA LYS A 389 -10.45 -19.34 0.37
C LYS A 389 -9.27 -19.83 1.19
#